data_AF-A0A9W7GGE9-F1
#
_entry.id   AF-A0A9W7GGE9-F1
#
_cell.length_a   1.000
_cell.length_b   1.000
_cell.length_c   1.000
_cell.angle_alpha   90.00
_cell.angle_beta   90.00
_cell.angle_gamma   90.00
#
_symmetry.space_group_name_H-M   'P 1'
#
loop_
_entity.id
_entity.type
_entity.pdbx_description
1 polymer ?
#
loop_
_entity_poly.entity_id
_entity_poly.type
_entity_poly.pdbx_seq_one_letter_code
_entity_poly.pdbx_strand_id
1 'polypeptide(L)'
;MSNEMANNRSQVHPETPTNAPSANPSVSFHVNEDGDQHGNSDDAQLSQVSSFRPTRATLRSTTAVLLTSDASRVCVLIAALMGRETKVPSKEPHCDNRLDDLVQIRDIKTIASGMQFYLKTESSEEAATKKFFERFPSMQELDSRHYHFRLSLELTCHRLLADQQKWAKVRFAAQAGLSILDMVTDVVMIFEYSARGKAQYAKATILCVSLNLVLCSIVTLMQNRTKSWRRQIAEQLAIFTFIKPGVDAWRCSNNSEHEDGLIADAKTIYTMTKAIEMITESIPSSVIQLSAIVTHSGETTSTAWFSMVFCVCTASFASATLSYDWDTNKENRKLKPWFYGYVPDPLKQKAIVFAAVFFISFFNLLLRSFSFTILNIYGLKFIAIAVAAELGLYAAFKRCMGDLRYWLAIYGVGEWLATFLARSIVKLIADWTAVVQFRSAMDLGGCYWVATLVFTCTSAVVLSFTFSDQVKDYQGWDPSIIVNCTLLCSVGLLSSILALMLNIKREYVKTFFDLDTANKAIQYEFSRPEEDELKIAIFGNHERKWRKDIGDDVTKWIDENLPKWLEEEPDWFSAKLQNDIPDWAVTDKALLMKLRERGSASHTGRRRNSIFQ
;
A
#
# COMPACT_ATOMS: atom_id res chain seq x y z
N MET A 1 -45.20 -45.52 -37.94
CA MET A 1 -46.49 -45.08 -37.40
C MET A 1 -46.30 -43.63 -36.99
N SER A 2 -46.43 -42.67 -37.93
CA SER A 2 -47.69 -42.00 -38.33
C SER A 2 -48.09 -40.99 -37.25
N ASN A 3 -47.96 -39.68 -37.47
CA ASN A 3 -48.86 -38.75 -38.19
C ASN A 3 -49.42 -37.75 -37.15
N GLU A 4 -49.22 -36.45 -37.38
CA GLU A 4 -50.27 -35.48 -37.79
C GLU A 4 -51.22 -35.08 -36.66
N MET A 5 -51.24 -33.81 -36.22
CA MET A 5 -51.90 -32.61 -36.77
C MET A 5 -53.29 -32.32 -36.18
N ALA A 6 -53.54 -31.01 -36.01
CA ALA A 6 -54.82 -30.28 -36.01
C ALA A 6 -55.71 -30.41 -34.74
N ASN A 7 -56.52 -29.44 -34.28
CA ASN A 7 -57.07 -28.17 -34.81
C ASN A 7 -57.67 -27.43 -33.56
N ASN A 8 -57.41 -26.16 -33.23
CA ASN A 8 -57.92 -24.87 -33.75
C ASN A 8 -59.37 -24.45 -33.36
N ARG A 9 -59.51 -23.28 -32.69
CA ARG A 9 -60.62 -22.28 -32.65
C ARG A 9 -60.27 -21.24 -31.55
N SER A 10 -60.27 -19.90 -31.70
CA SER A 10 -60.98 -19.00 -32.62
C SER A 10 -60.29 -17.61 -32.71
N GLN A 11 -60.40 -17.01 -33.90
CA GLN A 11 -60.29 -15.60 -34.38
C GLN A 11 -60.43 -14.47 -33.33
N VAL A 12 -59.83 -13.26 -33.44
CA VAL A 12 -59.93 -12.24 -34.51
C VAL A 12 -58.78 -11.19 -34.37
N HIS A 13 -58.19 -10.76 -35.48
CA HIS A 13 -57.38 -9.52 -35.65
C HIS A 13 -58.24 -8.46 -36.39
N PRO A 14 -57.99 -7.14 -36.26
CA PRO A 14 -57.14 -6.48 -37.26
C PRO A 14 -56.30 -5.27 -36.77
N GLU A 15 -55.13 -5.15 -37.40
CA GLU A 15 -54.44 -3.98 -37.99
C GLU A 15 -54.45 -2.57 -37.36
N THR A 16 -53.25 -1.99 -37.43
CA THR A 16 -52.77 -0.62 -37.14
C THR A 16 -53.49 0.51 -37.89
N PRO A 17 -53.33 1.76 -37.42
CA PRO A 17 -52.60 2.70 -38.28
C PRO A 17 -51.59 3.61 -37.55
N THR A 18 -50.54 3.95 -38.30
CA THR A 18 -49.57 5.04 -38.10
C THR A 18 -50.23 6.41 -37.89
N ASN A 19 -49.73 7.18 -36.92
CA ASN A 19 -49.62 8.65 -36.97
C ASN A 19 -48.67 9.16 -35.88
N ALA A 20 -47.69 9.99 -36.25
CA ALA A 20 -46.98 10.88 -35.31
C ALA A 20 -47.93 12.00 -34.87
N PRO A 21 -47.76 12.58 -33.65
CA PRO A 21 -47.03 13.84 -33.59
C PRO A 21 -46.21 14.06 -32.30
N SER A 22 -45.35 15.08 -32.39
CA SER A 22 -44.60 15.80 -31.35
C SER A 22 -45.24 15.90 -29.95
N ALA A 23 -44.44 15.70 -28.89
CA ALA A 23 -44.61 16.38 -27.61
C ALA A 23 -43.30 16.35 -26.78
N ASN A 24 -42.71 17.53 -26.55
CA ASN A 24 -41.77 17.78 -25.46
C ASN A 24 -42.48 17.57 -24.11
N PRO A 25 -41.86 16.94 -23.09
CA PRO A 25 -42.29 17.16 -21.71
C PRO A 25 -41.53 18.39 -21.18
N SER A 26 -42.11 19.57 -21.35
CA SER A 26 -41.78 20.72 -20.51
C SER A 26 -42.28 20.43 -19.09
N VAL A 27 -41.35 20.19 -18.16
CA VAL A 27 -41.67 20.20 -16.73
C VAL A 27 -41.78 21.67 -16.32
N SER A 28 -43.01 22.16 -16.16
CA SER A 28 -43.30 23.46 -15.57
C SER A 28 -43.18 23.39 -14.05
N PHE A 29 -42.37 24.28 -13.48
CA PHE A 29 -42.37 24.55 -12.04
C PHE A 29 -43.52 25.51 -11.74
N HIS A 30 -44.59 25.03 -11.11
CA HIS A 30 -45.56 25.90 -10.46
C HIS A 30 -45.08 26.18 -9.03
N VAL A 31 -44.72 27.43 -8.76
CA VAL A 31 -44.57 27.95 -7.41
C VAL A 31 -45.97 28.35 -6.96
N ASN A 32 -46.54 27.65 -5.98
CA ASN A 32 -47.62 28.20 -5.18
C ASN A 32 -46.97 29.07 -4.11
N GLU A 33 -47.11 30.38 -4.26
CA GLU A 33 -46.99 31.32 -3.15
C GLU A 33 -48.20 31.12 -2.25
N ASP A 34 -48.02 30.49 -1.08
CA ASP A 34 -48.76 30.79 0.15
C ASP A 34 -48.28 29.88 1.31
N GLY A 35 -47.73 30.51 2.35
CA GLY A 35 -47.84 30.06 3.76
C GLY A 35 -46.95 28.92 4.28
N ASP A 36 -45.90 29.28 5.01
CA ASP A 36 -45.36 28.63 6.21
C ASP A 36 -45.31 27.10 6.30
N GLN A 37 -44.21 26.45 5.88
CA GLN A 37 -43.61 25.27 6.54
C GLN A 37 -42.10 25.14 6.20
N HIS A 38 -41.22 25.72 7.03
CA HIS A 38 -39.79 25.43 7.02
C HIS A 38 -39.54 24.03 7.61
N GLY A 39 -38.96 23.11 6.82
CA GLY A 39 -38.39 21.87 7.35
C GLY A 39 -38.46 20.62 6.45
N ASN A 40 -39.29 20.59 5.40
CA ASN A 40 -39.51 19.37 4.60
C ASN A 40 -39.08 19.49 3.11
N SER A 41 -38.76 20.70 2.64
CA SER A 41 -38.32 20.95 1.26
C SER A 41 -36.85 20.57 1.02
N ASP A 42 -36.00 20.80 2.02
CA ASP A 42 -34.54 20.67 1.86
C ASP A 42 -34.11 19.20 1.90
N ASP A 43 -34.76 18.38 2.72
CA ASP A 43 -34.57 16.93 2.77
C ASP A 43 -35.13 16.21 1.54
N ALA A 44 -36.22 16.72 0.95
CA ALA A 44 -36.78 16.22 -0.30
C ALA A 44 -35.89 16.55 -1.52
N GLN A 45 -35.22 17.71 -1.50
CA GLN A 45 -34.21 18.07 -2.51
C GLN A 45 -32.90 17.29 -2.32
N LEU A 46 -32.43 17.10 -1.08
CA LEU A 46 -31.24 16.29 -0.76
C LEU A 46 -31.41 14.83 -1.21
N SER A 47 -32.60 14.27 -1.00
CA SER A 47 -32.93 12.89 -1.40
C SER A 47 -33.06 12.72 -2.91
N GLN A 48 -33.59 13.72 -3.64
CA GLN A 48 -33.58 13.73 -5.11
C GLN A 48 -32.16 13.84 -5.70
N VAL A 49 -31.28 14.66 -5.12
CA VAL A 49 -29.86 14.74 -5.54
C VAL A 49 -29.09 13.45 -5.22
N SER A 50 -29.45 12.75 -4.13
CA SER A 50 -28.80 11.52 -3.69
C SER A 50 -29.05 10.30 -4.60
N SER A 51 -30.13 10.28 -5.37
CA SER A 51 -30.57 9.15 -6.20
C SER A 51 -30.17 9.25 -7.69
N PHE A 52 -29.58 10.37 -8.10
CA PHE A 52 -29.29 10.63 -9.50
C PHE A 52 -28.00 9.93 -10.00
N ARG A 53 -28.15 8.85 -10.76
CA ARG A 53 -27.10 8.31 -11.64
C ARG A 53 -27.40 8.71 -13.09
N PRO A 54 -26.68 9.67 -13.69
CA PRO A 54 -26.97 10.06 -15.06
C PRO A 54 -26.57 8.97 -16.06
N THR A 55 -27.54 8.51 -16.84
CA THR A 55 -27.35 7.55 -17.94
C THR A 55 -26.57 8.19 -19.09
N ARG A 56 -25.90 7.37 -19.93
CA ARG A 56 -25.10 7.82 -21.09
C ARG A 56 -25.87 8.71 -22.08
N ALA A 57 -27.18 8.49 -22.21
CA ALA A 57 -28.09 9.25 -23.06
C ALA A 57 -28.47 10.59 -22.43
N THR A 58 -28.74 10.60 -21.12
CA THR A 58 -29.05 11.80 -20.34
C THR A 58 -27.90 12.81 -20.42
N LEU A 59 -26.65 12.36 -20.26
CA LEU A 59 -25.49 13.25 -20.37
C LEU A 59 -25.30 13.87 -21.76
N ARG A 60 -25.76 13.22 -22.85
CA ARG A 60 -25.69 13.79 -24.22
C ARG A 60 -26.76 14.85 -24.47
N SER A 61 -27.98 14.67 -23.93
CA SER A 61 -29.03 15.70 -24.03
C SER A 61 -28.78 16.87 -23.06
N THR A 62 -28.23 16.60 -21.87
CA THR A 62 -27.80 17.62 -20.91
C THR A 62 -26.63 18.47 -21.43
N THR A 63 -25.71 17.90 -22.22
CA THR A 63 -24.58 18.66 -22.81
C THR A 63 -24.97 19.70 -23.86
N ALA A 64 -26.18 19.65 -24.43
CA ALA A 64 -26.60 20.56 -25.49
C ALA A 64 -27.47 21.75 -25.01
N VAL A 65 -27.96 21.73 -23.76
CA VAL A 65 -29.02 22.65 -23.29
C VAL A 65 -28.66 23.46 -22.04
N LEU A 66 -27.53 23.24 -21.37
CA LEU A 66 -27.34 23.75 -20.00
C LEU A 66 -26.08 24.61 -19.79
N LEU A 67 -26.13 25.83 -20.31
CA LEU A 67 -25.16 26.90 -20.04
C LEU A 67 -25.85 28.22 -19.69
N THR A 68 -26.87 28.15 -18.83
CA THR A 68 -27.45 29.33 -18.19
C THR A 68 -27.79 29.02 -16.73
N SER A 69 -26.94 29.54 -15.83
CA SER A 69 -27.34 30.17 -14.55
C SER A 69 -27.83 29.31 -13.37
N ASP A 70 -27.48 28.03 -13.25
CA ASP A 70 -27.80 27.25 -12.05
C ASP A 70 -26.57 26.51 -11.50
N ALA A 71 -25.97 27.07 -10.45
CA ALA A 71 -24.78 26.54 -9.78
C ALA A 71 -24.95 25.08 -9.36
N SER A 72 -26.14 24.70 -8.93
CA SER A 72 -26.51 23.32 -8.54
C SER A 72 -26.22 22.31 -9.66
N ARG A 73 -26.42 22.71 -10.92
CA ARG A 73 -26.20 21.86 -12.09
C ARG A 73 -24.72 21.77 -12.48
N VAL A 74 -23.96 22.84 -12.24
CA VAL A 74 -22.49 22.84 -12.38
C VAL A 74 -21.88 21.89 -11.34
N CYS A 75 -22.35 21.91 -10.09
CA CYS A 75 -21.95 20.97 -9.05
C CYS A 75 -22.18 19.51 -9.46
N VAL A 76 -23.40 19.19 -9.92
CA VAL A 76 -23.77 17.83 -10.35
C VAL A 76 -22.94 17.38 -11.55
N LEU A 77 -22.63 18.29 -12.48
CA LEU A 77 -21.81 17.98 -13.64
C LEU A 77 -20.34 17.77 -13.26
N ILE A 78 -19.78 18.61 -12.39
CA ILE A 78 -18.43 18.42 -11.84
C ILE A 78 -18.37 17.09 -11.08
N ALA A 79 -19.34 16.81 -10.22
CA ALA A 79 -19.43 15.54 -9.49
C ALA A 79 -19.55 14.32 -10.43
N ALA A 80 -20.38 14.40 -11.46
CA ALA A 80 -20.55 13.34 -12.45
C ALA A 80 -19.28 13.13 -13.30
N LEU A 81 -18.50 14.19 -13.55
CA LEU A 81 -17.21 14.10 -14.23
C LEU A 81 -16.11 13.59 -13.29
N MET A 82 -16.13 13.98 -12.02
CA MET A 82 -15.23 13.47 -10.98
C MET A 82 -15.47 11.98 -10.68
N GLY A 83 -16.71 11.50 -10.81
CA GLY A 83 -17.07 10.09 -10.67
C GLY A 83 -16.78 9.24 -11.91
N ARG A 84 -16.37 9.83 -13.03
CA ARG A 84 -15.92 9.08 -14.21
C ARG A 84 -14.44 8.77 -14.07
N GLU A 85 -14.02 7.59 -14.57
CA GLU A 85 -12.62 7.22 -14.75
C GLU A 85 -11.95 8.11 -15.82
N THR A 86 -11.80 9.41 -15.53
CA THR A 86 -10.94 10.30 -16.29
C THR A 86 -9.51 10.09 -15.83
N LYS A 87 -8.58 10.13 -16.80
CA LYS A 87 -7.15 10.08 -16.50
C LYS A 87 -6.81 11.32 -15.65
N VAL A 88 -6.54 11.12 -14.36
CA VAL A 88 -6.11 12.21 -13.48
C VAL A 88 -4.83 12.80 -14.08
N PRO A 89 -4.78 14.10 -14.35
CA PRO A 89 -3.64 14.70 -15.02
C PRO A 89 -2.38 14.56 -14.16
N SER A 90 -1.24 14.31 -14.81
CA SER A 90 0.05 14.17 -14.13
C SER A 90 0.69 15.53 -13.79
N LYS A 91 0.26 16.58 -14.46
CA LYS A 91 0.59 17.97 -14.16
C LYS A 91 -0.65 18.67 -13.63
N GLU A 92 -0.43 19.68 -12.81
CA GLU A 92 -1.50 20.53 -12.30
C GLU A 92 -2.30 21.11 -13.49
N PRO A 93 -3.61 20.84 -13.59
CA PRO A 93 -4.45 21.40 -14.64
C PRO A 93 -4.73 22.88 -14.37
N HIS A 94 -4.77 23.67 -15.44
CA HIS A 94 -4.89 25.13 -15.36
C HIS A 94 -6.10 25.61 -16.16
N CYS A 95 -6.93 26.45 -15.53
CA CYS A 95 -8.10 27.07 -16.14
C CYS A 95 -8.37 28.41 -15.43
N ASP A 96 -8.09 29.51 -16.11
CA ASP A 96 -8.24 30.88 -15.58
C ASP A 96 -9.54 31.57 -16.01
N ASN A 97 -10.44 30.84 -16.69
CA ASN A 97 -11.70 31.39 -17.16
C ASN A 97 -12.56 31.81 -15.96
N ARG A 98 -13.21 32.98 -16.07
CA ARG A 98 -14.21 33.44 -15.08
C ARG A 98 -15.46 32.58 -15.16
N LEU A 99 -16.29 32.60 -14.11
CA LEU A 99 -17.50 31.77 -14.04
C LEU A 99 -18.43 32.00 -15.24
N ASP A 100 -18.56 33.25 -15.68
CA ASP A 100 -19.42 33.65 -16.80
C ASP A 100 -18.86 33.20 -18.18
N ASP A 101 -17.56 32.86 -18.24
CA ASP A 101 -16.85 32.40 -19.45
C ASP A 101 -16.75 30.86 -19.56
N LEU A 102 -17.29 30.11 -18.59
CA LEU A 102 -17.29 28.64 -18.58
C LEU A 102 -18.32 28.04 -19.57
N VAL A 103 -18.23 28.40 -20.85
CA VAL A 103 -19.15 27.97 -21.92
C VAL A 103 -18.74 26.60 -22.49
N GLN A 104 -17.53 26.10 -22.21
CA GLN A 104 -17.05 24.84 -22.79
C GLN A 104 -17.02 23.69 -21.77
N ILE A 105 -17.57 22.55 -22.17
CA ILE A 105 -17.45 21.27 -21.42
C ILE A 105 -15.98 20.89 -21.15
N ARG A 106 -15.06 21.34 -22.02
CA ARG A 106 -13.62 21.15 -21.84
C ARG A 106 -13.10 21.82 -20.57
N ASP A 107 -13.57 23.01 -20.25
CA ASP A 107 -13.13 23.77 -19.08
C ASP A 107 -13.66 23.13 -17.81
N ILE A 108 -14.94 22.72 -17.80
CA ILE A 108 -15.55 21.98 -16.69
C ILE A 108 -14.84 20.63 -16.46
N LYS A 109 -14.46 19.92 -17.53
CA LYS A 109 -13.62 18.71 -17.41
C LYS A 109 -12.25 19.00 -16.82
N THR A 110 -11.64 20.13 -17.18
CA THR A 110 -10.34 20.56 -16.66
C THR A 110 -10.43 20.87 -15.16
N ILE A 111 -11.48 21.57 -14.74
CA ILE A 111 -11.80 21.87 -13.34
C ILE A 111 -12.06 20.57 -12.54
N ALA A 112 -12.93 19.68 -13.03
CA ALA A 112 -13.19 18.39 -12.38
C ALA A 112 -11.92 17.53 -12.26
N SER A 113 -11.05 17.57 -13.28
CA SER A 113 -9.74 16.92 -13.26
C SER A 113 -8.78 17.56 -12.27
N GLY A 114 -8.90 18.87 -12.02
CA GLY A 114 -8.17 19.62 -11.00
C GLY A 114 -8.54 19.20 -9.59
N MET A 115 -9.83 19.03 -9.30
CA MET A 115 -10.24 18.53 -7.99
C MET A 115 -9.75 17.09 -7.77
N GLN A 116 -9.85 16.22 -8.78
CA GLN A 116 -9.28 14.86 -8.72
C GLN A 116 -7.75 14.89 -8.53
N PHE A 117 -7.06 15.86 -9.13
CA PHE A 117 -5.62 16.06 -8.94
C PHE A 117 -5.33 16.39 -7.48
N TYR A 118 -5.95 17.43 -6.91
CA TYR A 118 -5.72 17.81 -5.52
C TYR A 118 -6.15 16.75 -4.50
N LEU A 119 -7.23 16.01 -4.74
CA LEU A 119 -7.61 14.88 -3.89
C LEU A 119 -6.55 13.76 -3.90
N LYS A 120 -5.78 13.64 -4.98
CA LYS A 120 -4.72 12.65 -5.15
C LYS A 120 -3.38 13.14 -4.60
N THR A 121 -3.05 14.42 -4.79
CA THR A 121 -1.80 15.00 -4.29
C THR A 121 -1.89 15.32 -2.81
N GLU A 122 -2.97 15.94 -2.32
CA GLU A 122 -3.02 16.45 -0.96
C GLU A 122 -3.35 15.39 0.10
N SER A 123 -2.72 15.55 1.28
CA SER A 123 -2.81 14.63 2.42
C SER A 123 -4.21 14.62 3.04
N SER A 124 -4.86 15.79 3.14
CA SER A 124 -6.23 15.93 3.64
C SER A 124 -7.21 16.40 2.56
N GLU A 125 -8.49 16.09 2.77
CA GLU A 125 -9.58 16.55 1.90
C GLU A 125 -9.73 18.07 1.96
N GLU A 126 -9.62 18.66 3.15
CA GLU A 126 -9.69 20.10 3.35
C GLU A 126 -8.55 20.84 2.62
N ALA A 127 -7.31 20.31 2.70
CA ALA A 127 -6.19 20.88 1.96
C ALA A 127 -6.39 20.77 0.44
N ALA A 128 -6.95 19.66 -0.04
CA ALA A 128 -7.29 19.48 -1.44
C ALA A 128 -8.32 20.51 -1.91
N THR A 129 -9.40 20.67 -1.14
CA THR A 129 -10.48 21.62 -1.41
C THR A 129 -9.97 23.06 -1.36
N LYS A 130 -9.14 23.40 -0.37
CA LYS A 130 -8.53 24.73 -0.25
C LYS A 130 -7.67 25.08 -1.46
N LYS A 131 -6.73 24.20 -1.84
CA LYS A 131 -5.89 24.41 -3.04
C LYS A 131 -6.70 24.45 -4.33
N PHE A 132 -7.78 23.67 -4.41
CA PHE A 132 -8.71 23.72 -5.53
C PHE A 132 -9.36 25.10 -5.68
N PHE A 133 -9.85 25.69 -4.59
CA PHE A 133 -10.43 27.03 -4.62
C PHE A 133 -9.38 28.13 -4.89
N GLU A 134 -8.18 28.01 -4.34
CA GLU A 134 -7.07 28.92 -4.62
C GLU A 134 -6.67 28.90 -6.11
N ARG A 135 -6.74 27.72 -6.75
CA ARG A 135 -6.29 27.55 -8.14
C ARG A 135 -7.33 27.92 -9.19
N PHE A 136 -8.62 27.73 -8.91
CA PHE A 136 -9.69 27.95 -9.88
C PHE A 136 -10.56 29.14 -9.43
N PRO A 137 -10.28 30.37 -9.92
CA PRO A 137 -11.03 31.57 -9.54
C PRO A 137 -12.53 31.46 -9.81
N SER A 138 -12.93 30.74 -10.87
CA SER A 138 -14.33 30.45 -11.18
C SER A 138 -15.04 29.62 -10.12
N MET A 139 -14.31 28.75 -9.40
CA MET A 139 -14.85 27.96 -8.30
C MET A 139 -14.92 28.77 -7.02
N GLN A 140 -13.97 29.68 -6.79
CA GLN A 140 -14.04 30.64 -5.69
C GLN A 140 -15.22 31.62 -5.86
N GLU A 141 -15.44 32.10 -7.10
CA GLU A 141 -16.60 32.91 -7.44
C GLU A 141 -17.89 32.13 -7.23
N LEU A 142 -17.94 30.86 -7.64
CA LEU A 142 -19.09 29.97 -7.44
C LEU A 142 -19.37 29.72 -5.95
N ASP A 143 -18.34 29.57 -5.13
CA ASP A 143 -18.45 29.43 -3.66
C ASP A 143 -19.01 30.71 -3.03
N SER A 144 -18.53 31.88 -3.46
CA SER A 144 -19.01 33.17 -2.97
C SER A 144 -20.46 33.48 -3.37
N ARG A 145 -20.89 33.04 -4.56
CA ARG A 145 -22.26 33.23 -5.05
C ARG A 145 -23.24 32.22 -4.45
N HIS A 146 -22.78 31.02 -4.06
CA HIS A 146 -23.64 29.95 -3.59
C HIS A 146 -23.04 29.17 -2.40
N TYR A 147 -23.57 29.44 -1.21
CA TYR A 147 -23.18 28.79 0.04
C TYR A 147 -23.22 27.24 0.00
N HIS A 148 -24.16 26.64 -0.76
CA HIS A 148 -24.30 25.17 -0.85
C HIS A 148 -23.29 24.48 -1.76
N PHE A 149 -22.50 25.24 -2.54
CA PHE A 149 -21.56 24.66 -3.49
C PHE A 149 -20.46 23.87 -2.78
N ARG A 150 -19.78 24.51 -1.83
CA ARG A 150 -18.69 23.88 -1.06
C ARG A 150 -19.14 22.63 -0.33
N LEU A 151 -20.31 22.67 0.33
CA LEU A 151 -20.88 21.50 1.01
C LEU A 151 -21.13 20.34 0.00
N SER A 152 -21.68 20.65 -1.17
CA SER A 152 -21.94 19.64 -2.22
C SER A 152 -20.66 19.06 -2.81
N LEU A 153 -19.62 19.88 -2.96
CA LEU A 153 -18.30 19.48 -3.42
C LEU A 153 -17.63 18.57 -2.39
N GLU A 154 -17.58 18.98 -1.13
CA GLU A 154 -17.04 18.20 -0.01
C GLU A 154 -17.79 16.86 0.13
N LEU A 155 -19.12 16.84 0.07
CA LEU A 155 -19.89 15.58 0.09
C LEU A 155 -19.54 14.64 -1.07
N THR A 156 -19.29 15.18 -2.26
CA THR A 156 -18.89 14.39 -3.43
C THR A 156 -17.48 13.83 -3.25
N CYS A 157 -16.56 14.64 -2.75
CA CYS A 157 -15.18 14.25 -2.46
C CYS A 157 -15.13 13.16 -1.39
N HIS A 158 -15.86 13.37 -0.29
CA HIS A 158 -16.02 12.40 0.78
C HIS A 158 -16.57 11.06 0.26
N ARG A 159 -17.56 11.06 -0.65
CA ARG A 159 -18.08 9.82 -1.28
C ARG A 159 -17.02 9.10 -2.13
N LEU A 160 -16.25 9.84 -2.92
CA LEU A 160 -15.18 9.25 -3.75
C LEU A 160 -14.05 8.67 -2.90
N LEU A 161 -13.66 9.37 -1.84
CA LEU A 161 -12.68 8.90 -0.86
C LEU A 161 -13.22 7.69 -0.09
N ALA A 162 -14.51 7.69 0.27
CA ALA A 162 -15.16 6.56 0.93
C ALA A 162 -15.12 5.29 0.06
N ASP A 163 -15.29 5.40 -1.27
CA ASP A 163 -15.17 4.24 -2.16
C ASP A 163 -13.73 3.69 -2.25
N GLN A 164 -12.72 4.57 -2.26
CA GLN A 164 -11.32 4.13 -2.16
C GLN A 164 -11.03 3.47 -0.79
N GLN A 165 -11.54 4.05 0.30
CA GLN A 165 -11.42 3.49 1.64
C GLN A 165 -12.16 2.15 1.77
N LYS A 166 -13.31 1.95 1.12
CA LYS A 166 -14.02 0.65 1.09
C LYS A 166 -13.12 -0.44 0.52
N TRP A 167 -12.47 -0.18 -0.61
CA TRP A 167 -11.57 -1.16 -1.21
C TRP A 167 -10.35 -1.45 -0.31
N ALA A 168 -9.78 -0.42 0.32
CA ALA A 168 -8.72 -0.61 1.31
C ALA A 168 -9.18 -1.45 2.52
N LYS A 169 -10.36 -1.15 3.08
CA LYS A 169 -10.99 -1.91 4.18
C LYS A 169 -11.20 -3.38 3.82
N VAL A 170 -11.75 -3.67 2.64
CA VAL A 170 -11.98 -5.04 2.17
C VAL A 170 -10.67 -5.82 2.09
N ARG A 171 -9.60 -5.22 1.55
CA ARG A 171 -8.30 -5.90 1.51
C ARG A 171 -7.68 -6.11 2.88
N PHE A 172 -7.66 -5.10 3.74
CA PHE A 172 -7.10 -5.23 5.08
C PHE A 172 -7.84 -6.31 5.87
N ALA A 173 -9.17 -6.37 5.74
CA ALA A 173 -9.99 -7.43 6.31
C ALA A 173 -9.68 -8.81 5.71
N ALA A 174 -9.56 -8.90 4.38
CA ALA A 174 -9.19 -10.15 3.70
C ALA A 174 -7.81 -10.65 4.17
N GLN A 175 -6.82 -9.76 4.26
CA GLN A 175 -5.48 -10.12 4.74
C GLN A 175 -5.48 -10.52 6.21
N ALA A 176 -6.21 -9.81 7.08
CA ALA A 176 -6.35 -10.19 8.48
C ALA A 176 -7.01 -11.58 8.61
N GLY A 177 -8.05 -11.85 7.81
CA GLY A 177 -8.69 -13.16 7.74
C GLY A 177 -7.73 -14.25 7.27
N LEU A 178 -6.92 -13.99 6.24
CA LEU A 178 -5.90 -14.92 5.76
C LEU A 178 -4.86 -15.22 6.84
N SER A 179 -4.34 -14.21 7.56
CA SER A 179 -3.39 -14.44 8.66
C SER A 179 -3.99 -15.26 9.82
N ILE A 180 -5.25 -15.04 10.17
CA ILE A 180 -5.92 -15.84 11.22
C ILE A 180 -6.11 -17.29 10.75
N LEU A 181 -6.51 -17.48 9.49
CA LEU A 181 -6.68 -18.81 8.92
C LEU A 181 -5.35 -19.56 8.79
N ASP A 182 -4.25 -18.87 8.45
CA ASP A 182 -2.89 -19.43 8.37
C ASP A 182 -2.48 -20.04 9.71
N MET A 183 -2.72 -19.29 10.80
CA MET A 183 -2.50 -19.78 12.16
C MET A 183 -3.38 -21.01 12.48
N VAL A 184 -4.66 -21.00 12.09
CA VAL A 184 -5.53 -22.18 12.28
C VAL A 184 -4.98 -23.38 11.51
N THR A 185 -4.53 -23.20 10.26
CA THR A 185 -3.93 -24.27 9.48
C THR A 185 -2.65 -24.79 10.12
N ASP A 186 -1.79 -23.92 10.67
CA ASP A 186 -0.57 -24.34 11.38
C ASP A 186 -0.90 -25.17 12.63
N VAL A 187 -1.92 -24.80 13.41
CA VAL A 187 -2.40 -25.60 14.56
C VAL A 187 -2.92 -26.97 14.10
N VAL A 188 -3.72 -27.02 13.04
CA VAL A 188 -4.20 -28.28 12.46
C VAL A 188 -3.04 -29.16 12.02
N MET A 189 -2.03 -28.59 11.35
CA MET A 189 -0.85 -29.31 10.91
C MET A 189 0.00 -29.82 12.08
N ILE A 190 0.11 -29.08 13.19
CA ILE A 190 0.79 -29.54 14.41
C ILE A 190 0.12 -30.81 14.96
N PHE A 191 -1.21 -30.84 15.05
CA PHE A 191 -1.95 -32.03 15.49
C PHE A 191 -1.79 -33.18 14.50
N GLU A 192 -1.89 -32.90 13.20
CA GLU A 192 -1.74 -33.92 12.16
C GLU A 192 -0.33 -34.55 12.16
N TYR A 193 0.71 -33.74 12.28
CA TYR A 193 2.09 -34.23 12.40
C TYR A 193 2.29 -35.04 13.66
N SER A 194 1.72 -34.61 14.80
CA SER A 194 1.82 -35.34 16.07
C SER A 194 1.10 -36.69 15.99
N ALA A 195 -0.11 -36.73 15.44
CA ALA A 195 -0.90 -37.95 15.26
C ALA A 195 -0.20 -38.98 14.36
N ARG A 196 0.62 -38.52 13.40
CA ARG A 196 1.38 -39.35 12.47
C ARG A 196 2.79 -39.73 12.96
N GLY A 197 3.13 -39.41 14.21
CA GLY A 197 4.46 -39.66 14.75
C GLY A 197 5.57 -38.77 14.15
N LYS A 198 5.21 -37.73 13.39
CA LYS A 198 6.12 -36.79 12.71
C LYS A 198 6.53 -35.65 13.64
N ALA A 199 7.06 -36.00 14.81
CA ALA A 199 7.35 -35.05 15.88
C ALA A 199 8.34 -33.93 15.49
N GLN A 200 9.22 -34.17 14.52
CA GLN A 200 10.17 -33.17 14.03
C GLN A 200 9.47 -31.98 13.35
N TYR A 201 8.54 -32.25 12.44
CA TYR A 201 7.78 -31.21 11.74
C TYR A 201 6.84 -30.46 12.71
N ALA A 202 6.17 -31.19 13.62
CA ALA A 202 5.34 -30.56 14.66
C ALA A 202 6.15 -29.58 15.54
N LYS A 203 7.33 -29.99 16.02
CA LYS A 203 8.22 -29.13 16.82
C LYS A 203 8.72 -27.91 16.01
N ALA A 204 9.01 -28.10 14.73
CA ALA A 204 9.44 -27.01 13.87
C ALA A 204 8.32 -25.97 13.67
N THR A 205 7.09 -26.39 13.40
CA THR A 205 5.94 -25.48 13.27
C THR A 205 5.65 -24.75 14.59
N ILE A 206 5.68 -25.46 15.73
CA ILE A 206 5.52 -24.81 17.06
C ILE A 206 6.59 -23.73 17.29
N LEU A 207 7.85 -24.01 16.92
CA LEU A 207 8.94 -23.04 17.05
C LEU A 207 8.69 -21.78 16.20
N CYS A 208 8.20 -21.96 14.97
CA CYS A 208 7.88 -20.87 14.04
C CYS A 208 6.79 -19.94 14.61
N VAL A 209 5.67 -20.52 15.04
CA VAL A 209 4.55 -19.78 15.66
C VAL A 209 4.99 -19.08 16.95
N SER A 210 5.76 -19.78 17.79
CA SER A 210 6.27 -19.21 19.05
C SER A 210 7.20 -18.02 18.80
N LEU A 211 8.07 -18.12 17.79
CA LEU A 211 8.97 -17.03 17.41
C LEU A 211 8.21 -15.82 16.86
N ASN A 212 7.15 -16.04 16.06
CA ASN A 212 6.27 -14.98 15.58
C ASN A 212 5.67 -14.19 16.75
N LEU A 213 5.07 -14.90 17.72
CA LEU A 213 4.44 -14.30 18.90
C LEU A 213 5.43 -13.47 19.72
N VAL A 214 6.64 -14.00 19.96
CA VAL A 214 7.68 -13.29 20.74
C VAL A 214 8.15 -12.04 20.02
N LEU A 215 8.45 -12.11 18.72
CA LEU A 215 8.94 -10.95 17.97
C LEU A 215 7.85 -9.87 17.82
N CYS A 216 6.60 -10.26 17.54
CA CYS A 216 5.47 -9.34 17.51
C CYS A 216 5.22 -8.69 18.89
N SER A 217 5.37 -9.45 19.98
CA SER A 217 5.32 -8.93 21.35
C SER A 217 6.38 -7.87 21.59
N ILE A 218 7.65 -8.11 21.23
CA ILE A 218 8.73 -7.14 21.39
C ILE A 218 8.44 -5.84 20.62
N VAL A 219 8.02 -5.93 19.36
CA VAL A 219 7.71 -4.73 18.55
C VAL A 219 6.58 -3.92 19.16
N THR A 220 5.52 -4.57 19.65
CA THR A 220 4.38 -3.87 20.25
C THR A 220 4.69 -3.27 21.62
N LEU A 221 5.55 -3.90 22.42
CA LEU A 221 6.08 -3.33 23.67
C LEU A 221 6.91 -2.09 23.39
N MET A 222 7.81 -2.16 22.41
CA MET A 222 8.63 -1.01 22.01
C MET A 222 7.74 0.14 21.51
N GLN A 223 6.80 -0.15 20.61
CA GLN A 223 5.88 0.83 20.03
C GLN A 223 5.05 1.56 21.09
N ASN A 224 4.61 0.86 22.13
CA ASN A 224 3.75 1.41 23.19
C ASN A 224 4.51 1.75 24.48
N ARG A 225 5.85 1.86 24.45
CA ARG A 225 6.69 2.05 25.64
C ARG A 225 6.34 3.28 26.49
N THR A 226 5.75 4.30 25.86
CA THR A 226 5.34 5.57 26.49
C THR A 226 3.87 5.58 26.92
N LYS A 227 3.07 4.60 26.47
CA LYS A 227 1.64 4.51 26.74
C LYS A 227 1.37 3.79 28.07
N SER A 228 0.15 3.92 28.58
CA SER A 228 -0.24 3.30 29.85
C SER A 228 -0.12 1.78 29.84
N TRP A 229 0.16 1.19 31.00
CA TRP A 229 0.30 -0.26 31.15
C TRP A 229 -0.97 -1.03 30.74
N ARG A 230 -2.16 -0.44 30.89
CA ARG A 230 -3.43 -1.03 30.42
C ARG A 230 -3.46 -1.18 28.90
N ARG A 231 -2.97 -0.17 28.16
CA ARG A 231 -2.85 -0.25 26.70
C ARG A 231 -1.86 -1.34 26.30
N GLN A 232 -0.73 -1.43 26.99
CA GLN A 232 0.25 -2.47 26.72
C GLN A 232 -0.33 -3.88 26.92
N ILE A 233 -1.04 -4.13 28.02
CA ILE A 233 -1.69 -5.41 28.25
C ILE A 233 -2.71 -5.72 27.16
N ALA A 234 -3.52 -4.74 26.74
CA ALA A 234 -4.48 -4.95 25.66
C ALA A 234 -3.79 -5.35 24.33
N GLU A 235 -2.66 -4.73 23.99
CA GLU A 235 -1.88 -5.11 22.80
C GLU A 235 -1.27 -6.52 22.94
N GLN A 236 -0.74 -6.86 24.12
CA GLN A 236 -0.19 -8.20 24.35
C GLN A 236 -1.29 -9.26 24.28
N LEU A 237 -2.44 -9.01 24.88
CA LEU A 237 -3.61 -9.90 24.78
C LEU A 237 -4.04 -10.07 23.33
N ALA A 238 -4.07 -9.00 22.53
CA ALA A 238 -4.39 -9.10 21.10
C ALA A 238 -3.41 -10.00 20.33
N ILE A 239 -2.12 -10.01 20.70
CA ILE A 239 -1.11 -10.89 20.08
C ILE A 239 -1.32 -12.34 20.49
N PHE A 240 -1.40 -12.63 21.79
CA PHE A 240 -1.52 -14.01 22.30
C PHE A 240 -2.89 -14.63 22.04
N THR A 241 -3.93 -13.83 21.77
CA THR A 241 -5.24 -14.30 21.27
C THR A 241 -5.31 -14.33 19.74
N PHE A 242 -4.24 -13.93 19.05
CA PHE A 242 -4.12 -13.92 17.59
C PHE A 242 -5.09 -12.98 16.85
N ILE A 243 -5.66 -12.02 17.56
CA ILE A 243 -6.58 -11.01 17.00
C ILE A 243 -5.80 -9.79 16.46
N LYS A 244 -4.50 -9.66 16.80
CA LYS A 244 -3.65 -8.53 16.41
C LYS A 244 -3.67 -8.21 14.91
N PRO A 245 -3.64 -9.18 13.96
CA PRO A 245 -3.78 -8.88 12.54
C PRO A 245 -5.05 -8.09 12.21
N GLY A 246 -6.17 -8.41 12.86
CA GLY A 246 -7.45 -7.71 12.71
C GLY A 246 -7.43 -6.31 13.33
N VAL A 247 -6.83 -6.17 14.51
CA VAL A 247 -6.67 -4.87 15.19
C VAL A 247 -5.83 -3.91 14.35
N ASP A 248 -4.71 -4.38 13.80
CA ASP A 248 -3.85 -3.54 12.96
C ASP A 248 -4.48 -3.20 11.62
N ALA A 249 -5.16 -4.16 11.00
CA ALA A 249 -5.96 -3.94 9.80
C ALA A 249 -7.02 -2.85 10.02
N TRP A 250 -7.72 -2.89 11.16
CA TRP A 250 -8.69 -1.87 11.53
C TRP A 250 -8.06 -0.47 11.65
N ARG A 251 -6.93 -0.35 12.37
CA ARG A 251 -6.18 0.91 12.54
C ARG A 251 -5.68 1.49 11.21
N CYS A 252 -5.15 0.64 10.33
CA CYS A 252 -4.68 1.05 9.01
C CYS A 252 -5.83 1.50 8.10
N SER A 253 -6.97 0.81 8.18
CA SER A 253 -8.12 1.08 7.32
C SER A 253 -8.90 2.34 7.67
N ASN A 254 -8.83 2.78 8.92
CA ASN A 254 -9.50 3.99 9.41
C ASN A 254 -8.61 5.25 9.35
N ASN A 255 -7.41 5.17 8.75
CA ASN A 255 -6.43 6.27 8.74
C ASN A 255 -6.29 6.91 10.13
N SER A 256 -6.15 6.08 11.18
CA SER A 256 -5.90 6.60 12.52
C SER A 256 -4.68 7.54 12.49
N GLU A 257 -4.88 8.78 12.95
CA GLU A 257 -3.80 9.77 13.04
C GLU A 257 -2.65 9.20 13.87
N HIS A 258 -1.43 9.64 13.57
CA HIS A 258 -0.28 9.21 14.32
C HIS A 258 -0.40 9.69 15.78
N GLU A 259 -0.80 8.78 16.67
CA GLU A 259 -0.98 9.14 18.07
C GLU A 259 0.35 9.53 18.72
N ASP A 260 0.34 10.65 19.44
CA ASP A 260 1.50 11.11 20.19
C ASP A 260 2.07 10.06 21.14
N GLY A 261 3.39 9.91 21.10
CA GLY A 261 4.16 8.97 21.92
C GLY A 261 4.42 7.61 21.28
N LEU A 262 3.78 7.31 20.15
CA LEU A 262 4.09 6.13 19.34
C LEU A 262 5.43 6.31 18.59
N ILE A 263 6.16 5.21 18.35
CA ILE A 263 7.45 5.29 17.63
C ILE A 263 7.23 5.51 16.13
N ALA A 264 6.28 4.78 15.55
CA ALA A 264 5.93 4.84 14.13
C ALA A 264 4.41 4.90 13.91
N ASP A 265 4.01 5.31 12.71
CA ASP A 265 2.61 5.32 12.28
C ASP A 265 2.03 3.90 12.14
N ALA A 266 0.69 3.81 12.06
CA ALA A 266 -0.01 2.54 12.01
C ALA A 266 0.40 1.66 10.82
N LYS A 267 0.67 2.24 9.64
CA LYS A 267 1.05 1.48 8.44
C LYS A 267 2.48 0.96 8.53
N THR A 268 3.40 1.73 9.11
CA THR A 268 4.76 1.26 9.37
C THR A 268 4.77 0.10 10.37
N ILE A 269 4.01 0.18 11.47
CA ILE A 269 3.91 -0.93 12.42
C ILE A 269 3.27 -2.16 11.79
N TYR A 270 2.20 -1.98 11.01
CA TYR A 270 1.60 -3.07 10.25
C TYR A 270 2.60 -3.72 9.29
N THR A 271 3.43 -2.92 8.61
CA THR A 271 4.49 -3.43 7.74
C THR A 271 5.51 -4.24 8.52
N MET A 272 5.92 -3.77 9.70
CA MET A 272 6.86 -4.49 10.57
C MET A 272 6.28 -5.81 11.09
N THR A 273 5.03 -5.84 11.54
CA THR A 273 4.39 -7.08 12.02
C THR A 273 4.22 -8.08 10.87
N LYS A 274 3.86 -7.63 9.67
CA LYS A 274 3.81 -8.50 8.49
C LYS A 274 5.18 -9.02 8.05
N ALA A 275 6.21 -8.19 8.13
CA ALA A 275 7.58 -8.65 7.88
C ALA A 275 7.99 -9.76 8.87
N ILE A 276 7.63 -9.62 10.15
CA ILE A 276 7.86 -10.65 11.17
C ILE A 276 7.09 -11.93 10.84
N GLU A 277 5.77 -11.85 10.61
CA GLU A 277 4.94 -13.00 10.23
C GLU A 277 5.55 -13.77 9.05
N MET A 278 5.99 -13.05 8.01
CA MET A 278 6.59 -13.66 6.82
C MET A 278 7.89 -14.41 7.12
N ILE A 279 8.81 -13.85 7.93
CA ILE A 279 10.11 -14.50 8.21
C ILE A 279 10.03 -15.62 9.25
N THR A 280 9.10 -15.54 10.21
CA THR A 280 9.01 -16.51 11.31
C THR A 280 8.04 -17.63 11.03
N GLU A 281 6.99 -17.38 10.26
CA GLU A 281 5.87 -18.31 10.07
C GLU A 281 5.76 -18.69 8.60
N SER A 282 5.39 -17.77 7.70
CA SER A 282 5.02 -18.14 6.34
C SER A 282 6.16 -18.74 5.51
N ILE A 283 7.36 -18.14 5.57
CA ILE A 283 8.54 -18.66 4.83
C ILE A 283 8.97 -20.02 5.40
N PRO A 284 9.25 -20.19 6.71
CA PRO A 284 9.59 -21.49 7.26
C PRO A 284 8.49 -22.55 7.06
N SER A 285 7.22 -22.21 7.29
CA SER A 285 6.08 -23.12 7.12
C SER A 285 5.99 -23.62 5.68
N SER A 286 6.25 -22.77 4.67
CA SER A 286 6.28 -23.23 3.27
C SER A 286 7.32 -24.34 3.02
N VAL A 287 8.51 -24.25 3.63
CA VAL A 287 9.56 -25.27 3.50
C VAL A 287 9.22 -26.51 4.31
N ILE A 288 8.73 -26.35 5.55
CA ILE A 288 8.37 -27.44 6.46
C ILE A 288 7.22 -28.26 5.87
N GLN A 289 6.14 -27.60 5.42
CA GLN A 289 4.97 -28.26 4.87
C GLN A 289 5.29 -28.96 3.56
N LEU A 290 6.01 -28.30 2.64
CA LEU A 290 6.44 -28.94 1.39
C LEU A 290 7.40 -30.12 1.65
N SER A 291 8.36 -29.95 2.57
CA SER A 291 9.25 -31.05 2.97
C SER A 291 8.48 -32.22 3.58
N ALA A 292 7.44 -31.97 4.38
CA ALA A 292 6.64 -33.01 5.00
C ALA A 292 5.78 -33.77 3.98
N ILE A 293 5.25 -33.07 2.96
CA ILE A 293 4.48 -33.65 1.85
C ILE A 293 5.39 -34.51 0.97
N VAL A 294 6.54 -33.97 0.58
CA VAL A 294 7.46 -34.60 -0.37
C VAL A 294 8.08 -35.83 0.31
N THR A 295 8.60 -35.70 1.54
CA THR A 295 9.36 -36.77 2.24
C THR A 295 8.55 -37.98 2.68
N HIS A 296 7.22 -37.88 2.76
CA HIS A 296 6.40 -38.96 3.32
C HIS A 296 5.16 -39.19 2.47
N SER A 297 5.32 -39.99 1.42
CA SER A 297 4.32 -40.35 0.39
C SER A 297 3.21 -41.31 0.85
N GLY A 298 3.16 -41.69 2.13
CA GLY A 298 2.02 -42.41 2.70
C GLY A 298 0.82 -41.49 2.86
N GLU A 299 -0.28 -41.75 2.12
CA GLU A 299 -1.55 -41.01 2.11
C GLU A 299 -1.38 -39.50 2.37
N THR A 300 -0.80 -38.81 1.38
CA THR A 300 -0.76 -37.34 1.38
C THR A 300 -2.18 -36.83 1.52
N THR A 301 -2.47 -36.20 2.65
CA THR A 301 -3.83 -35.79 2.99
C THR A 301 -4.14 -34.50 2.26
N SER A 302 -5.35 -34.40 1.72
CA SER A 302 -5.85 -33.18 1.06
C SER A 302 -5.60 -31.93 1.92
N THR A 303 -5.68 -32.08 3.25
CA THR A 303 -5.37 -31.07 4.27
C THR A 303 -3.95 -30.48 4.14
N ALA A 304 -2.92 -31.31 3.95
CA ALA A 304 -1.54 -30.83 3.88
C ALA A 304 -1.28 -29.98 2.64
N TRP A 305 -1.82 -30.40 1.49
CA TRP A 305 -1.75 -29.62 0.25
C TRP A 305 -2.56 -28.33 0.35
N PHE A 306 -3.75 -28.38 0.95
CA PHE A 306 -4.57 -27.20 1.21
C PHE A 306 -3.82 -26.20 2.09
N SER A 307 -3.24 -26.65 3.20
CA SER A 307 -2.42 -25.84 4.11
C SER A 307 -1.24 -25.18 3.39
N MET A 308 -0.51 -25.94 2.56
CA MET A 308 0.65 -25.42 1.83
C MET A 308 0.26 -24.33 0.83
N VAL A 309 -0.77 -24.58 0.02
CA VAL A 309 -1.27 -23.58 -0.94
C VAL A 309 -1.79 -22.34 -0.21
N PHE A 310 -2.48 -22.53 0.90
CA PHE A 310 -3.02 -21.43 1.70
C PHE A 310 -1.91 -20.55 2.28
N CYS A 311 -0.87 -21.16 2.86
CA CYS A 311 0.31 -20.45 3.37
C CYS A 311 1.00 -19.61 2.28
N VAL A 312 1.22 -20.19 1.10
CA VAL A 312 1.82 -19.47 -0.05
C VAL A 312 0.92 -18.31 -0.51
N CYS A 313 -0.40 -18.52 -0.56
CA CYS A 313 -1.37 -17.47 -0.88
C CYS A 313 -1.35 -16.34 0.17
N THR A 314 -1.31 -16.66 1.47
CA THR A 314 -1.25 -15.69 2.56
C THR A 314 0.01 -14.83 2.47
N ALA A 315 1.18 -15.45 2.32
CA ALA A 315 2.45 -14.74 2.16
C ALA A 315 2.45 -13.84 0.91
N SER A 316 1.90 -14.34 -0.19
CA SER A 316 1.84 -13.60 -1.46
C SER A 316 0.85 -12.44 -1.43
N PHE A 317 -0.28 -12.61 -0.73
CA PHE A 317 -1.23 -11.53 -0.50
C PHE A 317 -0.62 -10.45 0.40
N ALA A 318 0.14 -10.84 1.43
CA ALA A 318 0.88 -9.91 2.26
C ALA A 318 1.92 -9.11 1.46
N SER A 319 2.73 -9.80 0.64
CA SER A 319 3.72 -9.18 -0.25
C SER A 319 3.09 -8.16 -1.21
N ALA A 320 1.96 -8.53 -1.83
CA ALA A 320 1.22 -7.68 -2.75
C ALA A 320 0.60 -6.47 -2.05
N THR A 321 -0.03 -6.65 -0.89
CA THR A 321 -0.62 -5.55 -0.12
C THR A 321 0.45 -4.58 0.35
N LEU A 322 1.58 -5.05 0.87
CA LEU A 322 2.69 -4.18 1.27
C LEU A 322 3.16 -3.30 0.10
N SER A 323 3.45 -3.91 -1.05
CA SER A 323 3.93 -3.16 -2.22
C SER A 323 2.88 -2.17 -2.74
N TYR A 324 1.61 -2.57 -2.77
CA TYR A 324 0.51 -1.72 -3.22
C TYR A 324 0.23 -0.56 -2.27
N ASP A 325 0.27 -0.78 -0.96
CA ASP A 325 -0.02 0.25 0.05
C ASP A 325 1.07 1.29 0.12
N TRP A 326 2.33 0.86 0.06
CA TRP A 326 3.46 1.78 0.01
C TRP A 326 3.44 2.62 -1.27
N ASP A 327 3.11 2.02 -2.41
CA ASP A 327 2.95 2.77 -3.67
C ASP A 327 1.78 3.74 -3.64
N THR A 328 0.63 3.34 -3.10
CA THR A 328 -0.60 4.15 -3.14
C THR A 328 -0.72 5.17 -2.01
N ASN A 329 0.18 5.14 -1.02
CA ASN A 329 0.24 6.13 0.04
C ASN A 329 0.57 7.53 -0.53
N LYS A 330 -0.25 8.52 -0.15
CA LYS A 330 -0.12 9.91 -0.59
C LYS A 330 1.19 10.56 -0.12
N GLU A 331 1.57 10.37 1.14
CA GLU A 331 2.80 10.93 1.71
C GLU A 331 4.03 10.35 1.01
N ASN A 332 4.04 9.03 0.79
CA ASN A 332 5.11 8.38 0.04
C ASN A 332 5.21 8.94 -1.39
N ARG A 333 4.08 9.14 -2.08
CA ARG A 333 4.06 9.76 -3.42
C ARG A 333 4.51 11.21 -3.42
N LYS A 334 4.24 11.98 -2.36
CA LYS A 334 4.77 13.34 -2.18
C LYS A 334 6.28 13.34 -1.94
N LEU A 335 6.76 12.48 -1.03
CA LEU A 335 8.16 12.40 -0.63
C LEU A 335 9.05 11.82 -1.74
N LYS A 336 8.60 10.75 -2.43
CA LYS A 336 9.39 10.04 -3.45
C LYS A 336 8.59 9.81 -4.74
N PRO A 337 8.21 10.87 -5.46
CA PRO A 337 7.40 10.78 -6.69
C PRO A 337 8.11 10.07 -7.85
N TRP A 338 9.44 9.89 -7.79
CA TRP A 338 10.18 9.13 -8.81
C TRP A 338 10.14 7.61 -8.58
N PHE A 339 9.75 7.17 -7.39
CA PHE A 339 9.74 5.76 -7.00
C PHE A 339 8.31 5.22 -6.80
N TYR A 340 7.47 6.00 -6.09
CA TYR A 340 6.07 5.68 -5.84
C TYR A 340 5.15 6.38 -6.84
N GLY A 341 4.06 5.69 -7.20
CA GLY A 341 3.12 6.09 -8.23
C GLY A 341 3.11 5.16 -9.44
N TYR A 342 3.78 4.01 -9.39
CA TYR A 342 3.86 3.08 -10.52
C TYR A 342 2.53 2.38 -10.81
N VAL A 343 1.66 2.26 -9.80
CA VAL A 343 0.30 1.73 -9.97
C VAL A 343 -0.53 2.73 -10.78
N PRO A 344 -1.15 2.29 -11.89
CA PRO A 344 -1.95 3.14 -12.76
C PRO A 344 -3.29 3.52 -12.09
N ASP A 345 -3.96 4.55 -12.61
CA ASP A 345 -5.22 5.04 -12.03
C ASP A 345 -6.46 4.18 -12.36
N PRO A 346 -6.64 3.65 -13.59
CA PRO A 346 -7.82 2.86 -13.97
C PRO A 346 -8.01 1.59 -13.13
N LEU A 347 -9.24 1.29 -12.72
CA LEU A 347 -9.54 0.19 -11.80
C LEU A 347 -9.10 -1.18 -12.34
N LYS A 348 -9.33 -1.43 -13.63
CA LYS A 348 -8.92 -2.69 -14.29
C LYS A 348 -7.41 -2.88 -14.25
N GLN A 349 -6.65 -1.82 -14.54
CA GLN A 349 -5.19 -1.90 -14.54
C GLN A 349 -4.63 -2.03 -13.12
N LYS A 350 -5.23 -1.37 -12.12
CA LYS A 350 -4.91 -1.58 -10.69
C LYS A 350 -5.04 -3.04 -10.29
N ALA A 351 -6.15 -3.67 -10.67
CA ALA A 351 -6.39 -5.09 -10.40
C ALA A 351 -5.35 -5.99 -11.08
N ILE A 352 -4.99 -5.71 -12.34
CA ILE A 352 -3.95 -6.46 -13.07
C ILE A 352 -2.59 -6.29 -12.38
N VAL A 353 -2.21 -5.06 -12.00
CA VAL A 353 -0.93 -4.82 -11.30
C VAL A 353 -0.91 -5.52 -9.95
N PHE A 354 -1.99 -5.45 -9.16
CA PHE A 354 -2.09 -6.16 -7.89
C PHE A 354 -1.95 -7.68 -8.08
N ALA A 355 -2.66 -8.25 -9.06
CA ALA A 355 -2.55 -9.68 -9.38
C ALA A 355 -1.15 -10.05 -9.87
N ALA A 356 -0.50 -9.23 -10.69
CA ALA A 356 0.85 -9.47 -11.17
C ALA A 356 1.87 -9.49 -10.01
N VAL A 357 1.80 -8.52 -9.09
CA VAL A 357 2.67 -8.50 -7.90
C VAL A 357 2.40 -9.71 -6.99
N PHE A 358 1.13 -10.09 -6.80
CA PHE A 358 0.75 -11.30 -6.07
C PHE A 358 1.37 -12.55 -6.70
N PHE A 359 1.23 -12.74 -8.02
CA PHE A 359 1.73 -13.94 -8.68
C PHE A 359 3.27 -13.97 -8.79
N ILE A 360 3.92 -12.82 -8.87
CA ILE A 360 5.39 -12.74 -8.74
C ILE A 360 5.82 -13.34 -7.39
N SER A 361 5.20 -12.92 -6.28
CA SER A 361 5.48 -13.49 -4.96
C SER A 361 5.13 -14.98 -4.89
N PHE A 362 3.96 -15.36 -5.40
CA PHE A 362 3.46 -16.73 -5.35
C PHE A 362 4.40 -17.72 -6.02
N PHE A 363 4.79 -17.44 -7.27
CA PHE A 363 5.67 -18.32 -8.02
C PHE A 363 7.11 -18.28 -7.49
N ASN A 364 7.61 -17.12 -7.05
CA ASN A 364 8.93 -17.02 -6.45
C ASN A 364 9.02 -17.84 -5.15
N LEU A 365 8.00 -17.78 -4.29
CA LEU A 365 7.93 -18.54 -3.05
C LEU A 365 7.86 -20.05 -3.30
N LEU A 366 7.09 -20.49 -4.29
CA LEU A 366 7.06 -21.90 -4.71
C LEU A 366 8.42 -22.38 -5.23
N LEU A 367 9.07 -21.63 -6.12
CA LEU A 367 10.40 -21.97 -6.65
C LEU A 367 11.44 -22.11 -5.54
N ARG A 368 11.44 -21.17 -4.58
CA ARG A 368 12.31 -21.25 -3.39
C ARG A 368 11.97 -22.46 -2.53
N SER A 369 10.69 -22.71 -2.28
CA SER A 369 10.23 -23.86 -1.48
C SER A 369 10.69 -25.18 -2.09
N PHE A 370 10.54 -25.37 -3.41
CA PHE A 370 11.04 -26.56 -4.11
C PHE A 370 12.55 -26.70 -4.01
N SER A 371 13.29 -25.61 -4.29
CA SER A 371 14.77 -25.59 -4.22
C SER A 371 15.27 -26.00 -2.84
N PHE A 372 14.69 -25.42 -1.79
CA PHE A 372 15.10 -25.69 -0.41
C PHE A 372 14.62 -27.04 0.10
N THR A 373 13.52 -27.57 -0.41
CA THR A 373 13.09 -28.96 -0.14
C THR A 373 14.07 -29.97 -0.74
N ILE A 374 14.57 -29.74 -1.96
CA ILE A 374 15.63 -30.56 -2.57
C ILE A 374 16.91 -30.49 -1.74
N LEU A 375 17.32 -29.30 -1.28
CA LEU A 375 18.47 -29.16 -0.39
C LEU A 375 18.28 -29.87 0.96
N ASN A 376 17.04 -29.90 1.47
CA ASN A 376 16.71 -30.56 2.74
C ASN A 376 16.96 -32.08 2.69
N ILE A 377 16.90 -32.71 1.51
CA ILE A 377 17.23 -34.13 1.33
C ILE A 377 18.68 -34.42 1.77
N TYR A 378 19.60 -33.48 1.53
CA TYR A 378 20.99 -33.57 1.95
C TYR A 378 21.23 -33.11 3.40
N GLY A 379 20.17 -32.60 4.05
CA GLY A 379 20.15 -32.18 5.45
C GLY A 379 20.18 -30.67 5.66
N LEU A 380 19.71 -30.25 6.84
CA LEU A 380 19.55 -28.84 7.25
C LEU A 380 20.82 -27.98 7.11
N LYS A 381 22.02 -28.59 7.18
CA LYS A 381 23.29 -27.87 7.00
C LYS A 381 23.41 -27.21 5.63
N PHE A 382 22.88 -27.83 4.57
CA PHE A 382 22.93 -27.28 3.22
C PHE A 382 21.97 -26.09 3.05
N ILE A 383 20.80 -26.15 3.69
CA ILE A 383 19.90 -24.99 3.79
C ILE A 383 20.62 -23.83 4.47
N ALA A 384 21.27 -24.08 5.61
CA ALA A 384 21.97 -23.04 6.36
C ALA A 384 23.12 -22.42 5.53
N ILE A 385 23.89 -23.25 4.82
CA ILE A 385 24.97 -22.79 3.92
C ILE A 385 24.40 -21.95 2.78
N ALA A 386 23.30 -22.36 2.15
CA ALA A 386 22.68 -21.62 1.05
C ALA A 386 22.22 -20.22 1.51
N VAL A 387 21.49 -20.14 2.64
CA VAL A 387 21.06 -18.85 3.21
C VAL A 387 22.26 -17.99 3.59
N ALA A 388 23.28 -18.56 4.24
CA ALA A 388 24.49 -17.82 4.63
C ALA A 388 25.27 -17.31 3.42
N ALA A 389 25.37 -18.11 2.35
CA ALA A 389 26.04 -17.72 1.11
C ALA A 389 25.31 -16.56 0.41
N GLU A 390 23.98 -16.62 0.32
CA GLU A 390 23.17 -15.55 -0.27
C GLU A 390 23.25 -14.24 0.52
N LEU A 391 23.14 -14.31 1.85
CA LEU A 391 23.31 -13.15 2.74
C LEU A 391 24.74 -12.59 2.66
N GLY A 392 25.75 -13.45 2.61
CA GLY A 392 27.15 -13.07 2.47
C GLY A 392 27.42 -12.37 1.14
N LEU A 393 26.90 -12.89 0.03
CA LEU A 393 27.02 -12.29 -1.30
C LEU A 393 26.33 -10.92 -1.35
N TYR A 394 25.15 -10.80 -0.75
CA TYR A 394 24.44 -9.52 -0.63
C TYR A 394 25.22 -8.49 0.19
N ALA A 395 25.75 -8.89 1.34
CA ALA A 395 26.57 -8.02 2.18
C ALA A 395 27.84 -7.56 1.45
N ALA A 396 28.50 -8.47 0.71
CA ALA A 396 29.65 -8.15 -0.12
C ALA A 396 29.27 -7.15 -1.23
N PHE A 397 28.17 -7.39 -1.95
CA PHE A 397 27.65 -6.45 -2.95
C PHE A 397 27.39 -5.05 -2.36
N LYS A 398 26.66 -4.96 -1.25
CA LYS A 398 26.39 -3.68 -0.58
C LYS A 398 27.67 -3.01 -0.05
N ARG A 399 28.66 -3.79 0.39
CA ARG A 399 29.96 -3.27 0.82
C ARG A 399 30.75 -2.67 -0.35
N CYS A 400 30.77 -3.35 -1.51
CA CYS A 400 31.42 -2.88 -2.74
C CYS A 400 30.77 -1.59 -3.25
N MET A 401 29.45 -1.47 -3.13
CA MET A 401 28.71 -0.24 -3.49
C MET A 401 28.84 0.90 -2.47
N GLY A 402 29.53 0.69 -1.34
CA GLY A 402 29.63 1.70 -0.27
C GLY A 402 28.31 1.94 0.47
N ASP A 403 27.38 0.98 0.44
CA ASP A 403 26.00 1.09 0.94
C ASP A 403 25.64 -0.02 1.96
N LEU A 404 26.63 -0.62 2.63
CA LEU A 404 26.37 -1.71 3.59
C LEU A 404 25.48 -1.27 4.75
N ARG A 405 25.82 -0.12 5.34
CA ARG A 405 25.12 0.45 6.49
C ARG A 405 23.67 0.78 6.12
N TYR A 406 22.73 0.41 7.00
CA TYR A 406 21.32 0.67 6.78
C TYR A 406 21.01 2.17 6.94
N TRP A 407 19.87 2.62 6.42
CA TRP A 407 19.56 4.05 6.33
C TRP A 407 19.00 4.65 7.62
N LEU A 408 18.50 3.83 8.55
CA LEU A 408 17.99 4.29 9.84
C LEU A 408 19.06 5.02 10.67
N ALA A 409 18.73 6.21 11.19
CA ALA A 409 19.58 7.02 12.06
C ALA A 409 19.73 6.43 13.48
N ILE A 410 20.42 5.30 13.59
CA ILE A 410 20.81 4.67 14.86
C ILE A 410 22.31 4.83 15.03
N TYR A 411 22.75 5.36 16.18
CA TYR A 411 24.17 5.63 16.45
C TYR A 411 24.73 4.70 17.53
N GLY A 412 26.04 4.42 17.47
CA GLY A 412 26.76 3.61 18.45
C GLY A 412 26.85 2.12 18.11
N VAL A 413 27.11 1.25 19.10
CA VAL A 413 27.31 -0.20 18.86
C VAL A 413 26.05 -0.87 18.30
N GLY A 414 24.87 -0.40 18.73
CA GLY A 414 23.58 -0.91 18.25
C GLY A 414 23.33 -0.71 16.75
N GLU A 415 24.07 0.21 16.11
CA GLU A 415 23.94 0.53 14.69
C GLU A 415 24.31 -0.64 13.77
N TRP A 416 25.41 -1.34 14.08
CA TRP A 416 25.85 -2.47 13.27
C TRP A 416 24.93 -3.67 13.45
N LEU A 417 24.43 -3.89 14.67
CA LEU A 417 23.42 -4.91 14.94
C LEU A 417 22.11 -4.61 14.19
N ALA A 418 21.62 -3.37 14.28
CA ALA A 418 20.42 -2.94 13.56
C ALA A 418 20.60 -3.05 12.04
N THR A 419 21.77 -2.68 11.51
CA THR A 419 22.11 -2.85 10.09
C THR A 419 22.06 -4.32 9.69
N PHE A 420 22.71 -5.20 10.44
CA PHE A 420 22.74 -6.63 10.15
C PHE A 420 21.33 -7.23 10.16
N LEU A 421 20.53 -6.94 11.20
CA LEU A 421 19.16 -7.44 11.32
C LEU A 421 18.27 -6.91 10.21
N ALA A 422 18.21 -5.59 10.00
CA ALA A 422 17.34 -4.98 9.00
C ALA A 422 17.69 -5.44 7.58
N ARG A 423 18.99 -5.45 7.22
CA ARG A 423 19.45 -5.91 5.90
C ARG A 423 19.15 -7.39 5.70
N SER A 424 19.33 -8.24 6.72
CA SER A 424 19.07 -9.69 6.62
C SER A 424 17.58 -9.99 6.50
N ILE A 425 16.73 -9.32 7.29
CA ILE A 425 15.28 -9.49 7.25
C ILE A 425 14.75 -9.06 5.87
N VAL A 426 15.10 -7.86 5.41
CA VAL A 426 14.66 -7.35 4.11
C VAL A 426 15.12 -8.26 2.97
N LYS A 427 16.37 -8.73 3.02
CA LYS A 427 16.91 -9.68 2.03
C LYS A 427 16.16 -11.01 2.05
N LEU A 428 15.95 -11.61 3.22
CA LEU A 428 15.21 -12.88 3.34
C LEU A 428 13.79 -12.75 2.79
N ILE A 429 13.07 -11.68 3.14
CA ILE A 429 11.71 -11.47 2.62
C ILE A 429 11.75 -11.29 1.10
N ALA A 430 12.65 -10.46 0.57
CA ALA A 430 12.77 -10.23 -0.86
C ALA A 430 13.10 -11.51 -1.64
N ASP A 431 14.01 -12.33 -1.12
CA ASP A 431 14.45 -13.58 -1.75
C ASP A 431 13.33 -14.60 -1.88
N TRP A 432 12.50 -14.70 -0.85
CA TRP A 432 11.45 -15.71 -0.76
C TRP A 432 10.13 -15.24 -1.35
N THR A 433 9.76 -13.98 -1.18
CA THR A 433 8.43 -13.47 -1.53
C THR A 433 8.44 -12.35 -2.55
N ALA A 434 9.61 -11.98 -3.08
CA ALA A 434 9.74 -11.02 -4.17
C ALA A 434 8.96 -9.71 -3.94
N VAL A 435 8.94 -9.23 -2.69
CA VAL A 435 8.24 -7.98 -2.34
C VAL A 435 8.80 -6.86 -3.21
N VAL A 436 7.95 -6.30 -4.07
CA VAL A 436 8.33 -5.27 -5.05
C VAL A 436 8.78 -3.99 -4.36
N GLN A 437 8.25 -3.68 -3.18
CA GLN A 437 8.68 -2.54 -2.36
C GLN A 437 10.20 -2.50 -2.12
N PHE A 438 10.83 -3.67 -1.93
CA PHE A 438 12.26 -3.76 -1.60
C PHE A 438 13.19 -3.54 -2.81
N ARG A 439 12.64 -3.25 -4.00
CA ARG A 439 13.41 -2.74 -5.14
C ARG A 439 13.93 -1.31 -4.92
N SER A 440 13.51 -0.64 -3.85
CA SER A 440 14.04 0.68 -3.44
C SER A 440 15.55 0.66 -3.27
N ALA A 441 16.23 1.73 -3.69
CA ALA A 441 17.66 1.93 -3.47
C ALA A 441 18.06 1.89 -1.98
N MET A 442 17.11 2.24 -1.10
CA MET A 442 17.27 2.17 0.35
C MET A 442 17.45 0.72 0.85
N ASP A 443 16.82 -0.23 0.15
CA ASP A 443 16.77 -1.65 0.47
C ASP A 443 17.73 -2.44 -0.43
N LEU A 444 17.24 -3.27 -1.36
CA LEU A 444 18.10 -4.07 -2.25
C LEU A 444 18.65 -3.23 -3.42
N GLY A 445 17.83 -2.32 -3.95
CA GLY A 445 18.04 -1.65 -5.23
C GLY A 445 17.41 -2.44 -6.39
N GLY A 446 16.99 -1.72 -7.43
CA GLY A 446 16.21 -2.27 -8.53
C GLY A 446 16.90 -3.42 -9.25
N CYS A 447 18.10 -3.15 -9.78
CA CYS A 447 18.85 -4.15 -10.54
C CYS A 447 19.15 -5.42 -9.71
N TYR A 448 19.51 -5.26 -8.44
CA TYR A 448 19.79 -6.39 -7.55
C TYR A 448 18.54 -7.20 -7.21
N TRP A 449 17.39 -6.54 -7.04
CA TRP A 449 16.10 -7.20 -6.86
C TRP A 449 15.74 -8.06 -8.08
N VAL A 450 15.92 -7.56 -9.30
CA VAL A 450 15.73 -8.37 -10.53
C VAL A 450 16.73 -9.53 -10.59
N ALA A 451 18.00 -9.29 -10.25
CA ALA A 451 19.03 -10.33 -10.23
C ALA A 451 18.68 -11.46 -9.25
N THR A 452 18.02 -11.14 -8.13
CA THR A 452 17.53 -12.12 -7.15
C THR A 452 16.45 -13.03 -7.75
N LEU A 453 15.51 -12.48 -8.54
CA LEU A 453 14.49 -13.28 -9.22
C LEU A 453 15.09 -14.21 -10.28
N VAL A 454 16.06 -13.69 -11.06
CA VAL A 454 16.80 -14.49 -12.03
C VAL A 454 17.54 -15.61 -11.32
N PHE A 455 18.24 -15.30 -10.22
CA PHE A 455 18.94 -16.28 -9.42
C PHE A 455 18.00 -17.37 -8.89
N THR A 456 16.86 -17.01 -8.29
CA THR A 456 15.85 -17.97 -7.82
C THR A 456 15.39 -18.91 -8.94
N CYS A 457 15.06 -18.34 -10.10
CA CYS A 457 14.59 -19.12 -11.25
C CYS A 457 15.67 -20.09 -11.76
N THR A 458 16.89 -19.58 -11.96
CA THR A 458 18.01 -20.40 -12.43
C THR A 458 18.40 -21.47 -11.41
N SER A 459 18.50 -21.14 -10.12
CA SER A 459 18.85 -22.09 -9.07
C SER A 459 17.80 -23.18 -8.94
N ALA A 460 16.51 -22.84 -9.00
CA ALA A 460 15.43 -23.81 -8.91
C ALA A 460 15.48 -24.80 -10.08
N VAL A 461 15.64 -24.30 -11.31
CA VAL A 461 15.79 -25.16 -12.50
C VAL A 461 17.03 -26.06 -12.36
N VAL A 462 18.20 -25.49 -12.05
CA VAL A 462 19.45 -26.26 -11.93
C VAL A 462 19.33 -27.35 -10.86
N LEU A 463 18.81 -27.04 -9.67
CA LEU A 463 18.62 -28.01 -8.60
C LEU A 463 17.64 -29.12 -9.00
N SER A 464 16.50 -28.76 -9.57
CA SER A 464 15.48 -29.74 -9.98
C SER A 464 15.98 -30.68 -11.06
N PHE A 465 16.77 -30.21 -12.04
CA PHE A 465 17.35 -31.08 -13.08
C PHE A 465 18.54 -31.91 -12.58
N THR A 466 19.39 -31.34 -11.72
CA THR A 466 20.62 -32.03 -11.28
C THR A 466 20.33 -33.13 -10.28
N PHE A 467 19.31 -32.94 -9.44
CA PHE A 467 18.99 -33.85 -8.33
C PHE A 467 17.70 -34.63 -8.53
N SER A 468 17.15 -34.65 -9.74
CA SER A 468 15.87 -35.29 -10.05
C SER A 468 15.88 -36.79 -9.70
N ASP A 469 16.99 -37.47 -10.00
CA ASP A 469 17.16 -38.91 -9.74
C ASP A 469 17.27 -39.20 -8.24
N GLN A 470 17.93 -38.32 -7.49
CA GLN A 470 18.14 -38.44 -6.06
C GLN A 470 16.83 -38.19 -5.32
N VAL A 471 15.96 -37.33 -5.84
CA VAL A 471 14.61 -37.19 -5.29
C VAL A 471 13.79 -38.47 -5.51
N LYS A 472 13.91 -39.11 -6.68
CA LYS A 472 13.28 -40.40 -6.94
C LYS A 472 13.77 -41.48 -5.98
N ASP A 473 15.08 -41.61 -5.83
CA ASP A 473 15.70 -42.61 -4.97
C ASP A 473 15.39 -42.37 -3.49
N TYR A 474 15.31 -41.11 -3.06
CA TYR A 474 15.04 -40.76 -1.68
C TYR A 474 13.55 -40.89 -1.32
N GLN A 475 12.63 -40.60 -2.25
CA GLN A 475 11.21 -40.38 -1.88
C GLN A 475 10.18 -41.10 -2.75
N GLY A 476 10.60 -41.77 -3.82
CA GLY A 476 9.71 -42.53 -4.71
C GLY A 476 8.81 -41.67 -5.60
N TRP A 477 9.03 -40.35 -5.63
CA TRP A 477 8.34 -39.44 -6.56
C TRP A 477 8.90 -39.62 -7.97
N ASP A 478 8.05 -39.48 -8.99
CA ASP A 478 8.53 -39.37 -10.36
C ASP A 478 9.34 -38.07 -10.50
N PRO A 479 10.63 -38.14 -10.91
CA PRO A 479 11.46 -36.98 -11.25
C PRO A 479 10.74 -35.92 -12.08
N SER A 480 9.90 -36.37 -13.01
CA SER A 480 9.21 -35.51 -13.96
C SER A 480 8.28 -34.51 -13.28
N ILE A 481 7.67 -34.88 -12.13
CA ILE A 481 6.70 -34.04 -11.42
C ILE A 481 7.39 -32.77 -10.91
N ILE A 482 8.51 -32.92 -10.21
CA ILE A 482 9.22 -31.79 -9.60
C ILE A 482 9.80 -30.88 -10.67
N VAL A 483 10.37 -31.45 -11.73
CA VAL A 483 10.88 -30.70 -12.88
C VAL A 483 9.75 -29.92 -13.57
N ASN A 484 8.62 -30.57 -13.87
CA ASN A 484 7.47 -29.93 -14.53
C ASN A 484 6.85 -28.83 -13.65
N CYS A 485 6.69 -29.07 -12.34
CA CYS A 485 6.22 -28.06 -11.40
C CYS A 485 7.18 -26.86 -11.34
N THR A 486 8.50 -27.10 -11.33
CA THR A 486 9.52 -26.04 -11.34
C THR A 486 9.46 -25.23 -12.62
N LEU A 487 9.34 -25.87 -13.78
CA LEU A 487 9.22 -25.19 -15.08
C LEU A 487 7.92 -24.39 -15.16
N LEU A 488 6.80 -24.94 -14.72
CA LEU A 488 5.51 -24.24 -14.68
C LEU A 488 5.58 -22.99 -13.79
N CYS A 489 6.17 -23.10 -12.59
CA CYS A 489 6.35 -21.95 -11.70
C CYS A 489 7.29 -20.91 -12.32
N SER A 490 8.33 -21.34 -13.05
CA SER A 490 9.26 -20.44 -13.74
C SER A 490 8.54 -19.64 -14.85
N VAL A 491 7.72 -20.30 -15.66
CA VAL A 491 6.88 -19.64 -16.68
C VAL A 491 5.85 -18.72 -16.02
N GLY A 492 5.24 -19.15 -14.92
CA GLY A 492 4.34 -18.33 -14.10
C GLY A 492 5.01 -17.05 -13.59
N LEU A 493 6.22 -17.15 -13.06
CA LEU A 493 7.00 -15.99 -12.59
C LEU A 493 7.30 -15.02 -13.74
N LEU A 494 7.83 -15.53 -14.85
CA LEU A 494 8.18 -14.71 -16.02
C LEU A 494 6.97 -14.00 -16.64
N SER A 495 5.85 -14.72 -16.78
CA SER A 495 4.59 -14.14 -17.28
C SER A 495 4.03 -13.08 -16.34
N SER A 496 4.17 -13.25 -15.03
CA SER A 496 3.73 -12.26 -14.02
C SER A 496 4.62 -11.01 -14.03
N ILE A 497 5.93 -11.17 -14.19
CA ILE A 497 6.86 -10.03 -14.38
C ILE A 497 6.50 -9.28 -15.66
N LEU A 498 6.26 -9.99 -16.78
CA LEU A 498 5.85 -9.38 -18.03
C LEU A 498 4.52 -8.61 -17.87
N ALA A 499 3.54 -9.21 -17.22
CA ALA A 499 2.25 -8.57 -16.93
C ALA A 499 2.44 -7.30 -16.10
N LEU A 500 3.31 -7.30 -15.09
CA LEU A 500 3.65 -6.11 -14.31
C LEU A 500 4.25 -5.03 -15.22
N MET A 501 5.30 -5.35 -15.97
CA MET A 501 6.02 -4.38 -16.82
C MET A 501 5.15 -3.75 -17.92
N LEU A 502 4.14 -4.48 -18.41
CA LEU A 502 3.21 -3.99 -19.42
C LEU A 502 2.11 -3.08 -18.84
N ASN A 503 1.79 -3.20 -17.54
CA ASN A 503 0.66 -2.51 -16.92
C ASN A 503 1.05 -1.38 -15.96
N ILE A 504 2.29 -1.33 -15.47
CA ILE A 504 2.78 -0.19 -14.69
C ILE A 504 3.01 1.04 -15.57
N LYS A 505 3.02 2.22 -14.95
CA LYS A 505 3.40 3.46 -15.66
C LYS A 505 4.85 3.37 -16.15
N ARG A 506 5.07 3.66 -17.45
CA ARG A 506 6.36 3.48 -18.14
C ARG A 506 7.52 4.23 -17.49
N GLU A 507 7.26 5.40 -16.90
CA GLU A 507 8.28 6.22 -16.23
C GLU A 507 8.93 5.54 -15.02
N TYR A 508 8.28 4.54 -14.42
CA TYR A 508 8.82 3.77 -13.28
C TYR A 508 9.50 2.47 -13.70
N VAL A 509 9.47 2.06 -14.97
CA VAL A 509 10.14 0.80 -15.38
C VAL A 509 11.65 0.85 -15.08
N LYS A 510 12.28 2.02 -15.24
CA LYS A 510 13.70 2.24 -14.90
C LYS A 510 14.05 1.87 -13.46
N THR A 511 13.12 2.05 -12.53
CA THR A 511 13.33 1.80 -11.10
C THR A 511 13.53 0.31 -10.75
N PHE A 512 13.29 -0.59 -11.69
CA PHE A 512 13.62 -2.01 -11.57
C PHE A 512 15.04 -2.35 -12.07
N PHE A 513 15.70 -1.42 -12.77
CA PHE A 513 17.02 -1.61 -13.36
C PHE A 513 18.04 -0.58 -12.87
N ASP A 514 17.62 0.37 -12.04
CA ASP A 514 18.51 1.38 -11.46
C ASP A 514 19.55 0.73 -10.52
N LEU A 515 20.76 1.29 -10.55
CA LEU A 515 21.92 0.93 -9.71
C LEU A 515 22.20 1.98 -8.63
N ASP A 516 21.23 2.86 -8.37
CA ASP A 516 21.36 3.90 -7.37
C ASP A 516 21.52 3.29 -5.97
N THR A 517 22.42 3.90 -5.20
CA THR A 517 22.67 3.53 -3.80
C THR A 517 21.74 4.34 -2.89
N ALA A 518 21.50 3.85 -1.68
CA ALA A 518 20.73 4.63 -0.69
C ALA A 518 21.35 6.01 -0.45
N ASN A 519 22.69 6.11 -0.47
CA ASN A 519 23.41 7.37 -0.29
C ASN A 519 23.02 8.41 -1.36
N LYS A 520 23.06 8.02 -2.65
CA LYS A 520 22.63 8.88 -3.76
C LYS A 520 21.15 9.22 -3.69
N ALA A 521 20.32 8.22 -3.36
CA ALA A 521 18.88 8.43 -3.23
C ALA A 521 18.59 9.51 -2.18
N ILE A 522 19.14 9.38 -0.97
CA ILE A 522 18.96 10.36 0.14
C ILE A 522 19.39 11.77 -0.28
N GLN A 523 20.55 11.91 -0.93
CA GLN A 523 21.04 13.20 -1.41
C GLN A 523 20.09 13.82 -2.44
N TYR A 524 19.56 12.99 -3.35
CA TYR A 524 18.57 13.42 -4.32
C TYR A 524 17.26 13.88 -3.65
N GLU A 525 16.79 13.20 -2.59
CA GLU A 525 15.56 13.58 -1.87
C GLU A 525 15.69 14.97 -1.22
N PHE A 526 16.89 15.36 -0.76
CA PHE A 526 17.12 16.70 -0.20
C PHE A 526 17.18 17.79 -1.28
N SER A 527 17.84 17.51 -2.41
CA SER A 527 18.06 18.48 -3.48
C SER A 527 16.83 18.87 -4.28
N ARG A 528 15.77 18.03 -4.27
CA ARG A 528 14.64 18.13 -5.20
C ARG A 528 13.47 19.00 -4.73
N PRO A 529 12.90 18.81 -3.53
CA PRO A 529 11.74 19.60 -3.12
C PRO A 529 12.15 21.05 -2.86
N GLU A 530 11.26 22.00 -3.14
CA GLU A 530 11.39 23.39 -2.68
C GLU A 530 10.84 23.56 -1.26
N GLU A 531 9.86 22.73 -0.90
CA GLU A 531 9.19 22.74 0.41
C GLU A 531 10.12 22.25 1.53
N ASP A 532 10.28 23.09 2.56
CA ASP A 532 11.13 22.81 3.73
C ASP A 532 10.67 21.59 4.53
N GLU A 533 9.35 21.37 4.61
CA GLU A 533 8.73 20.21 5.27
C GLU A 533 9.25 18.89 4.71
N LEU A 534 9.52 18.82 3.40
CA LEU A 534 10.02 17.61 2.75
C LEU A 534 11.54 17.46 2.93
N LYS A 535 12.29 18.57 2.95
CA LYS A 535 13.75 18.55 3.13
C LYS A 535 14.17 18.09 4.52
N ILE A 536 13.39 18.43 5.56
CA ILE A 536 13.75 18.08 6.94
C ILE A 536 13.82 16.57 7.20
N ALA A 537 13.19 15.76 6.33
CA ALA A 537 13.27 14.30 6.36
C ALA A 537 14.70 13.77 6.22
N ILE A 538 15.67 14.59 5.79
CA ILE A 538 17.10 14.21 5.74
C ILE A 538 17.63 13.74 7.10
N PHE A 539 17.19 14.34 8.22
CA PHE A 539 17.66 13.98 9.56
C PHE A 539 17.13 12.63 10.05
N GLY A 540 16.07 12.10 9.42
CA GLY A 540 15.64 10.72 9.65
C GLY A 540 16.61 9.68 9.08
N ASN A 541 17.53 10.09 8.20
CA ASN A 541 18.52 9.24 7.58
C ASN A 541 19.88 9.34 8.26
N HIS A 542 20.58 8.21 8.36
CA HIS A 542 21.88 8.14 9.01
C HIS A 542 22.91 9.10 8.37
N GLU A 543 23.51 9.99 9.17
CA GLU A 543 24.42 11.06 8.73
C GLU A 543 25.51 10.61 7.75
N ARG A 544 26.16 9.46 8.01
CA ARG A 544 27.23 8.94 7.14
C ARG A 544 26.82 8.71 5.68
N LYS A 545 25.53 8.67 5.36
CA LYS A 545 25.04 8.48 3.98
C LYS A 545 25.03 9.77 3.16
N TRP A 546 24.99 10.93 3.79
CA TRP A 546 24.77 12.22 3.11
C TRP A 546 25.70 13.33 3.59
N ARG A 547 26.12 13.32 4.85
CA ARG A 547 26.90 14.41 5.48
C ARG A 547 28.20 14.73 4.76
N LYS A 548 28.90 13.73 4.24
CA LYS A 548 30.17 13.94 3.54
C LYS A 548 29.99 14.78 2.25
N ASP A 549 28.88 14.59 1.56
CA ASP A 549 28.70 15.12 0.21
C ASP A 549 27.83 16.39 0.19
N ILE A 550 26.83 16.49 1.07
CA ILE A 550 25.87 17.62 1.13
C ILE A 550 25.75 18.25 2.52
N GLY A 551 26.63 17.92 3.47
CA GLY A 551 26.53 18.40 4.86
C GLY A 551 26.61 19.93 4.99
N ASP A 552 27.44 20.57 4.20
CA ASP A 552 27.59 22.04 4.20
C ASP A 552 26.33 22.71 3.66
N ASP A 553 25.73 22.16 2.60
CA ASP A 553 24.48 22.65 2.02
C ASP A 553 23.31 22.52 3.00
N VAL A 554 23.25 21.41 3.75
CA VAL A 554 22.23 21.18 4.79
C VAL A 554 22.41 22.18 5.94
N THR A 555 23.64 22.43 6.38
CA THR A 555 23.95 23.39 7.45
C THR A 555 23.53 24.80 7.05
N LYS A 556 23.87 25.21 5.82
CA LYS A 556 23.47 26.51 5.27
C LYS A 556 21.95 26.65 5.19
N TRP A 557 21.26 25.62 4.70
CA TRP A 557 19.80 25.61 4.63
C TRP A 557 19.14 25.71 6.02
N ILE A 558 19.69 25.03 7.03
CA ILE A 558 19.20 25.14 8.41
C ILE A 558 19.42 26.53 8.97
N ASP A 559 20.61 27.11 8.84
CA ASP A 559 20.89 28.44 9.37
C ASP A 559 20.01 29.53 8.73
N GLU A 560 19.64 29.38 7.45
CA GLU A 560 18.76 30.32 6.74
C GLU A 560 17.28 30.23 7.15
N ASN A 561 16.79 29.05 7.51
CA ASN A 561 15.34 28.81 7.70
C ASN A 561 14.93 28.56 9.16
N LEU A 562 15.83 28.03 9.99
CA LEU A 562 15.56 27.77 11.41
C LEU A 562 15.08 29.02 12.18
N PRO A 563 15.61 30.25 11.96
CA PRO A 563 15.07 31.44 12.60
C PRO A 563 13.60 31.68 12.29
N LYS A 564 13.18 31.46 11.03
CA LYS A 564 11.80 31.65 10.58
C LYS A 564 10.89 30.61 11.21
N TRP A 565 11.28 29.34 11.21
CA TRP A 565 10.45 28.28 11.81
C TRP A 565 10.28 28.43 13.33
N LEU A 566 11.28 28.99 14.01
CA LEU A 566 11.18 29.32 15.45
C LEU A 566 10.28 30.53 15.72
N GLU A 567 10.00 31.38 14.73
CA GLU A 567 9.10 32.53 14.84
C GLU A 567 7.68 32.20 14.39
N GLU A 568 7.54 31.55 13.23
CA GLU A 568 6.28 31.21 12.59
C GLU A 568 5.60 29.96 13.20
N GLU A 569 6.38 29.08 13.83
CA GLU A 569 5.91 27.82 14.43
C GLU A 569 5.00 26.99 13.51
N PRO A 570 5.50 26.54 12.34
CA PRO A 570 4.67 25.82 11.40
C PRO A 570 4.24 24.46 11.97
N ASP A 571 3.01 24.04 11.65
CA ASP A 571 2.36 22.82 12.19
C ASP A 571 3.21 21.54 12.02
N TRP A 572 4.00 21.46 10.94
CA TRP A 572 4.86 20.32 10.66
C TRP A 572 6.12 20.28 11.54
N PHE A 573 6.59 21.40 12.11
CA PHE A 573 7.85 21.51 12.86
C PHE A 573 7.72 21.10 14.34
N SER A 574 7.31 19.84 14.54
CA SER A 574 7.08 19.25 15.86
C SER A 574 8.32 19.21 16.77
N ALA A 575 8.09 19.11 18.09
CA ALA A 575 9.16 18.95 19.07
C ALA A 575 10.04 17.69 18.83
N LYS A 576 9.51 16.65 18.18
CA LYS A 576 10.29 15.47 17.78
C LYS A 576 11.34 15.85 16.74
N LEU A 577 10.93 16.54 15.67
CA LEU A 577 11.83 16.99 14.61
C LEU A 577 12.88 17.97 15.14
N GLN A 578 12.50 18.86 16.07
CA GLN A 578 13.45 19.77 16.72
C GLN A 578 14.59 19.02 17.43
N ASN A 579 14.28 17.88 18.06
CA ASN A 579 15.27 17.03 18.73
C ASN A 579 16.07 16.16 17.75
N ASP A 580 15.52 15.83 16.58
CA ASP A 580 16.19 15.03 15.56
C ASP A 580 17.27 15.82 14.80
N ILE A 581 17.16 17.16 14.73
CA ILE A 581 18.23 18.02 14.19
C ILE A 581 19.46 17.91 15.08
N PRO A 582 20.64 17.52 14.59
CA PRO A 582 21.85 17.41 15.40
C PRO A 582 22.50 18.78 15.66
N ASP A 583 23.17 18.92 16.80
CA ASP A 583 23.77 20.21 17.24
C ASP A 583 24.75 20.80 16.23
N TRP A 584 25.49 19.96 15.50
CA TRP A 584 26.48 20.41 14.53
C TRP A 584 25.86 21.07 13.29
N ALA A 585 24.58 20.80 12.99
CA ALA A 585 23.90 21.34 11.83
C ALA A 585 23.44 22.80 12.03
N VAL A 586 23.56 23.35 13.25
CA VAL A 586 23.23 24.74 13.56
C VAL A 586 24.53 25.47 13.92
N THR A 587 24.89 26.47 13.12
CA THR A 587 26.17 27.19 13.31
C THR A 587 26.05 28.22 14.44
N ASP A 588 24.89 28.87 14.57
CA ASP A 588 24.66 29.86 15.62
C ASP A 588 24.28 29.22 16.96
N LYS A 589 25.14 29.42 17.96
CA LYS A 589 24.95 28.94 19.34
C LYS A 589 23.68 29.48 19.99
N ALA A 590 23.26 30.70 19.68
CA ALA A 590 22.06 31.31 20.24
C ALA A 590 20.79 30.63 19.68
N LEU A 591 20.77 30.33 18.38
CA LEU A 591 19.68 29.58 17.75
C LEU A 591 19.62 28.14 18.27
N LEU A 592 20.78 27.49 18.41
CA LEU A 592 20.86 26.15 18.97
C LEU A 592 20.31 26.09 20.40
N MET A 593 20.64 27.07 21.24
CA MET A 593 20.12 27.14 22.61
C MET A 593 18.59 27.29 22.61
N LYS A 594 18.05 28.19 21.78
CA LYS A 594 16.59 28.35 21.62
C LYS A 594 15.90 27.08 21.14
N LEU A 595 16.50 26.38 20.16
CA LEU A 595 16.00 25.11 19.64
C LEU A 595 15.89 24.05 20.75
N ARG A 596 16.94 23.93 21.59
CA ARG A 596 16.98 22.94 22.68
C ARG A 596 16.09 23.29 23.86
N GLU A 597 15.96 24.57 24.19
CA GLU A 597 15.03 25.05 25.21
C GLU A 597 13.58 24.71 24.85
N ARG A 598 13.17 24.96 23.60
CA ARG A 598 11.82 24.65 23.11
C ARG A 598 11.56 23.16 22.99
N GLY A 599 12.51 22.40 22.44
CA GLY A 599 12.42 20.94 22.39
C GLY A 599 12.20 20.31 23.77
N SER A 600 12.88 20.84 24.80
CA SER A 600 12.81 20.37 26.19
C SER A 600 11.54 20.83 26.93
N ALA A 601 11.09 22.07 26.73
CA ALA A 601 9.92 22.65 27.40
C ALA A 601 8.63 21.83 27.13
N SER A 602 8.48 21.32 25.91
CA SER A 602 7.37 20.43 25.51
C SER A 602 7.38 19.09 26.27
N HIS A 603 8.55 18.59 26.64
CA HIS A 603 8.72 17.33 27.38
C HIS A 603 8.40 17.49 28.87
N THR A 604 8.78 18.63 29.48
CA THR A 604 8.52 18.92 30.89
C THR A 604 7.07 19.28 31.22
N GLY A 605 6.35 19.95 30.31
CA GLY A 605 4.90 20.20 30.48
C GLY A 605 4.08 18.91 30.49
N ARG A 606 4.51 17.89 29.72
CA ARG A 606 3.85 16.59 29.62
C ARG A 606 3.99 15.70 30.85
N ARG A 607 5.16 15.72 31.53
CA ARG A 607 5.38 14.94 32.77
C ARG A 607 4.50 15.39 33.93
N ARG A 608 4.08 16.66 33.96
CA ARG A 608 3.19 17.18 35.02
C ARG A 608 1.73 16.74 34.83
N ASN A 609 1.26 16.62 33.59
CA ASN A 609 -0.13 16.22 33.31
C ASN A 609 -0.36 14.69 33.40
N SER A 610 0.66 13.86 33.17
CA SER A 610 0.52 12.39 33.28
C SER A 610 0.55 11.86 34.72
N ILE A 611 0.75 12.72 35.72
CA ILE A 611 0.65 12.36 37.14
C ILE A 611 -0.76 12.67 37.68
N PHE A 612 -1.56 13.42 36.91
CA PHE A 612 -2.92 13.86 37.29
C PHE A 612 -4.03 13.39 36.31
N GLN A 613 -3.75 12.43 35.42
CA GLN A 613 -4.73 11.67 34.63
C GLN A 613 -4.35 10.20 34.66
#